data_AF-A0A7X6UMG3-F1
#
_entry.id   AF-A0A7X6UMG3-F1
#
_cell.length_a   1.000
_cell.length_b   1.000
_cell.length_c   1.000
_cell.angle_alpha   90.00
_cell.angle_beta   90.00
_cell.angle_gamma   90.00
#
_symmetry.space_group_name_H-M   'P 1'
#
loop_
_entity.id
_entity.type
_entity.pdbx_description
1 polymer ?
#
loop_
_entity_poly.entity_id
_entity_poly.type
_entity_poly.pdbx_seq_one_letter_code
_entity_poly.pdbx_strand_id
1 'polypeptide(L)'
;DTTSVVGIRIGEGGTILTPDRFEFSNMYICVTDPDVTFVGDTEWVLGENAVFRIDKPLVLDEYHSIVIKNGGLLTHTPGNPGAVQTYGLDVLMGGSLTVEEGGRIDVSARGFTVNNGPGTATSNCGGSYGGLGVNGLDCYGSIVAPIYYGSGGRGNNAAIGGGVMKLNVAGFLQNDGAIAANAAQVTQHTGAGGSVYIISGSLLGSGVIEANSSVNVTGSNPGGGGRISITLTEPEAKIADFAGSITAFGGQKANGVSGGAGTIYLRDGGQAEDEGVLIVDNKDLVSLGTELDLSLAGIDLDKVKIKVTGNLKLLEDLAVHDILLESPNAILDLGLTSLYIGTAEHPFEPESVINWGSITWWKPPQGSVFRVR
;
A
#
# COMPACT_ATOMS: atom_id res chain seq x y z
N ASP A 1 0.59 24.30 2.02
CA ASP A 1 0.33 24.73 0.64
C ASP A 1 -0.66 25.90 0.68
N THR A 2 -0.32 27.02 0.04
CA THR A 2 -0.86 28.37 0.29
C THR A 2 -1.84 28.86 -0.79
N THR A 3 -2.49 27.97 -1.52
CA THR A 3 -3.62 28.36 -2.38
C THR A 3 -4.91 28.28 -1.57
N SER A 4 -5.42 29.45 -1.16
CA SER A 4 -6.67 29.61 -0.44
C SER A 4 -7.85 29.07 -1.26
N VAL A 5 -8.26 27.85 -0.97
CA VAL A 5 -9.51 27.28 -1.49
C VAL A 5 -10.57 27.53 -0.42
N VAL A 6 -11.57 28.37 -0.73
CA VAL A 6 -12.77 28.47 0.10
C VAL A 6 -13.36 27.06 0.21
N GLY A 7 -13.70 26.62 1.41
CA GLY A 7 -14.20 25.27 1.60
C GLY A 7 -14.91 25.08 2.92
N ILE A 8 -15.51 23.91 3.06
CA ILE A 8 -16.41 23.57 4.16
C ILE A 8 -15.74 22.48 4.99
N ARG A 9 -15.68 22.69 6.30
CA ARG A 9 -15.32 21.66 7.28
C ARG A 9 -16.57 21.25 8.02
N ILE A 10 -16.77 19.96 8.16
CA ILE A 10 -18.02 19.39 8.66
C ILE A 10 -17.64 18.29 9.62
N GLY A 11 -18.18 18.41 10.81
CA GLY A 11 -17.94 17.54 11.94
C GLY A 11 -19.08 17.66 12.93
N GLU A 12 -18.92 17.04 14.09
CA GLU A 12 -19.87 17.13 15.21
C GLU A 12 -21.33 16.85 14.81
N GLY A 13 -21.57 15.82 13.99
CA GLY A 13 -22.91 15.42 13.53
C GLY A 13 -23.49 16.31 12.44
N GLY A 14 -22.67 17.14 11.78
CA GLY A 14 -23.10 18.01 10.69
C GLY A 14 -23.75 17.25 9.53
N THR A 15 -24.75 17.86 8.89
CA THR A 15 -25.44 17.29 7.71
C THR A 15 -25.20 18.16 6.48
N ILE A 16 -24.84 17.54 5.34
CA ILE A 16 -24.90 18.18 4.02
C ILE A 16 -26.14 17.69 3.27
N LEU A 17 -26.90 18.64 2.74
CA LEU A 17 -27.93 18.36 1.75
C LEU A 17 -27.29 18.46 0.35
N THR A 18 -27.18 17.33 -0.34
CA THR A 18 -26.66 17.26 -1.71
C THR A 18 -27.82 17.47 -2.71
N PRO A 19 -27.66 18.33 -3.73
CA PRO A 19 -28.66 18.47 -4.79
C PRO A 19 -28.68 17.22 -5.67
N ASP A 20 -29.73 17.04 -6.50
CA ASP A 20 -29.91 15.91 -7.45
C ASP A 20 -28.74 15.64 -8.42
N ARG A 21 -27.78 16.56 -8.51
CA ARG A 21 -26.47 16.37 -9.15
C ARG A 21 -25.41 17.01 -8.28
N PHE A 22 -24.68 16.22 -7.50
CA PHE A 22 -23.65 16.74 -6.61
C PHE A 22 -22.27 16.79 -7.28
N GLU A 23 -22.01 17.91 -7.96
CA GLU A 23 -20.73 18.21 -8.58
C GLU A 23 -20.12 19.48 -7.98
N PHE A 24 -18.83 19.43 -7.64
CA PHE A 24 -18.11 20.60 -7.12
C PHE A 24 -16.71 20.71 -7.71
N SER A 25 -16.24 21.95 -7.80
CA SER A 25 -14.95 22.36 -8.39
C SER A 25 -14.43 23.61 -7.67
N ASN A 26 -13.11 23.85 -7.71
CA ASN A 26 -12.47 25.03 -7.11
C ASN A 26 -12.79 25.25 -5.61
N MET A 27 -13.15 24.19 -4.90
CA MET A 27 -13.47 24.22 -3.48
C MET A 27 -13.01 22.94 -2.79
N TYR A 28 -12.92 22.97 -1.45
CA TYR A 28 -12.73 21.75 -0.67
C TYR A 28 -13.90 21.47 0.27
N ILE A 29 -14.19 20.19 0.46
CA ILE A 29 -15.08 19.68 1.50
C ILE A 29 -14.22 18.79 2.40
N CYS A 30 -14.37 18.91 3.72
CA CYS A 30 -13.61 18.13 4.68
C CYS A 30 -14.52 17.54 5.74
N VAL A 31 -14.55 16.21 5.82
CA VAL A 31 -15.20 15.44 6.88
C VAL A 31 -14.19 15.27 8.01
N THR A 32 -14.49 15.85 9.17
CA THR A 32 -13.60 15.84 10.34
C THR A 32 -14.00 14.84 11.42
N ASP A 33 -15.22 14.32 11.37
CA ASP A 33 -15.80 13.41 12.37
C ASP A 33 -16.62 12.30 11.69
N PRO A 34 -16.75 11.12 12.32
CA PRO A 34 -17.40 9.97 11.70
C PRO A 34 -18.92 10.04 11.64
N ASP A 35 -19.55 11.01 12.31
CA ASP A 35 -21.00 11.18 12.40
C ASP A 35 -21.57 12.20 11.39
N VAL A 36 -20.76 12.62 10.41
CA VAL A 36 -21.22 13.47 9.31
C VAL A 36 -22.18 12.71 8.39
N THR A 37 -23.32 13.32 8.10
CA THR A 37 -24.36 12.75 7.24
C THR A 37 -24.47 13.51 5.92
N PHE A 38 -24.66 12.79 4.83
CA PHE A 38 -25.00 13.35 3.52
C PHE A 38 -26.40 12.87 3.13
N VAL A 39 -27.24 13.79 2.64
CA VAL A 39 -28.62 13.49 2.25
C VAL A 39 -28.88 14.07 0.87
N GLY A 40 -29.23 13.21 -0.09
CA GLY A 40 -29.57 13.63 -1.45
C GLY A 40 -28.97 12.70 -2.49
N ASP A 41 -28.37 13.28 -3.53
CA ASP A 41 -27.77 12.54 -4.63
C ASP A 41 -26.69 11.55 -4.18
N THR A 42 -26.70 10.40 -4.83
CA THR A 42 -25.82 9.27 -4.58
C THR A 42 -24.62 9.26 -5.51
N GLU A 43 -24.57 10.04 -6.59
CA GLU A 43 -23.38 10.14 -7.46
C GLU A 43 -22.64 11.47 -7.26
N TRP A 44 -21.43 11.42 -6.72
CA TRP A 44 -20.67 12.63 -6.40
C TRP A 44 -19.52 12.84 -7.37
N VAL A 45 -19.46 14.02 -7.98
CA VAL A 45 -18.45 14.36 -8.98
C VAL A 45 -17.47 15.39 -8.44
N LEU A 46 -16.21 14.99 -8.31
CA LEU A 46 -15.09 15.87 -7.99
C LEU A 46 -14.50 16.39 -9.30
N GLY A 47 -14.82 17.64 -9.64
CA GLY A 47 -14.32 18.31 -10.84
C GLY A 47 -12.95 18.99 -10.66
N GLU A 48 -12.64 19.91 -11.56
CA GLU A 48 -11.36 20.64 -11.55
C GLU A 48 -11.12 21.37 -10.21
N ASN A 49 -9.93 21.19 -9.63
CA ASN A 49 -9.53 21.78 -8.35
C ASN A 49 -10.47 21.45 -7.17
N ALA A 50 -11.30 20.40 -7.30
CA ALA A 50 -12.11 19.87 -6.23
C ALA A 50 -11.24 19.09 -5.26
N VAL A 51 -11.35 19.33 -3.96
CA VAL A 51 -10.65 18.54 -2.94
C VAL A 51 -11.63 18.00 -1.92
N PHE A 52 -11.81 16.68 -1.89
CA PHE A 52 -12.54 16.02 -0.82
C PHE A 52 -11.57 15.44 0.20
N ARG A 53 -11.67 15.90 1.45
CA ARG A 53 -10.86 15.44 2.58
C ARG A 53 -11.68 14.61 3.52
N ILE A 54 -11.19 13.44 3.87
CA ILE A 54 -11.81 12.54 4.83
C ILE A 54 -10.77 12.27 5.90
N ASP A 55 -10.93 12.90 7.06
CA ASP A 55 -9.97 12.81 8.16
C ASP A 55 -10.31 11.66 9.14
N LYS A 56 -11.57 11.23 9.12
CA LYS A 56 -12.16 10.17 9.95
C LYS A 56 -13.03 9.25 9.09
N PRO A 57 -13.31 8.01 9.53
CA PRO A 57 -14.11 7.08 8.76
C PRO A 57 -15.43 7.68 8.28
N LEU A 58 -15.68 7.59 6.97
CA LEU A 58 -16.91 8.05 6.32
C LEU A 58 -17.66 6.85 5.76
N VAL A 59 -18.95 6.76 6.08
CA VAL A 59 -19.87 5.76 5.52
C VAL A 59 -20.77 6.44 4.49
N LEU A 60 -20.70 5.95 3.26
CA LEU A 60 -21.55 6.32 2.14
C LEU A 60 -22.35 5.06 1.74
N ASP A 61 -23.50 4.84 2.35
CA ASP A 61 -24.35 3.64 2.14
C ASP A 61 -25.22 3.76 0.87
N GLU A 62 -26.26 2.94 0.70
CA GLU A 62 -27.29 3.10 -0.37
C GLU A 62 -26.80 3.35 -1.81
N TYR A 63 -25.76 2.66 -2.28
CA TYR A 63 -25.21 2.78 -3.64
C TYR A 63 -24.52 4.12 -3.98
N HIS A 64 -24.14 4.91 -2.96
CA HIS A 64 -23.34 6.11 -3.18
C HIS A 64 -22.05 5.80 -3.99
N SER A 65 -21.77 6.60 -5.00
CA SER A 65 -20.66 6.48 -5.93
C SER A 65 -19.90 7.80 -6.01
N ILE A 66 -18.59 7.73 -6.22
CA ILE A 66 -17.75 8.92 -6.45
C ILE A 66 -17.07 8.81 -7.81
N VAL A 67 -17.12 9.89 -8.57
CA VAL A 67 -16.36 10.07 -9.81
C VAL A 67 -15.36 11.21 -9.61
N ILE A 68 -14.07 10.89 -9.70
CA ILE A 68 -12.98 11.85 -9.61
C ILE A 68 -12.51 12.16 -11.03
N LYS A 69 -12.87 13.35 -11.52
CA LYS A 69 -12.48 13.82 -12.85
C LYS A 69 -11.08 14.44 -12.82
N ASN A 70 -10.59 14.82 -13.99
CA ASN A 70 -9.34 15.56 -14.14
C ASN A 70 -9.26 16.77 -13.18
N GLY A 71 -8.21 16.82 -12.36
CA GLY A 71 -7.97 17.88 -11.37
C GLY A 71 -8.74 17.72 -10.05
N GLY A 72 -9.59 16.69 -9.93
CA GLY A 72 -10.25 16.30 -8.69
C GLY A 72 -9.31 15.49 -7.78
N LEU A 73 -9.44 15.69 -6.46
CA LEU A 73 -8.59 15.06 -5.46
C LEU A 73 -9.41 14.54 -4.27
N LEU A 74 -9.34 13.24 -4.02
CA LEU A 74 -9.74 12.60 -2.76
C LEU A 74 -8.50 12.37 -1.87
N THR A 75 -8.55 12.80 -0.62
CA THR A 75 -7.39 12.74 0.30
C THR A 75 -7.82 12.81 1.77
N HIS A 76 -6.87 12.90 2.70
CA HIS A 76 -7.08 13.25 4.10
C HIS A 76 -6.16 14.42 4.48
N THR A 77 -6.45 15.20 5.51
CA THR A 77 -5.58 16.28 6.01
C THR A 77 -4.16 15.77 6.29
N PRO A 78 -3.08 16.50 5.94
CA PRO A 78 -1.72 16.05 6.22
C PRO A 78 -1.53 15.75 7.71
N GLY A 79 -0.75 14.72 8.02
CA GLY A 79 -0.41 14.36 9.40
C GLY A 79 0.11 15.56 10.21
N ASN A 80 -0.25 15.62 11.50
CA ASN A 80 0.22 16.66 12.41
C ASN A 80 1.75 16.48 12.65
N PRO A 81 2.52 17.52 13.00
CA PRO A 81 3.93 17.35 13.35
C PRO A 81 4.06 16.44 14.58
N GLY A 82 4.45 15.18 14.38
CA GLY A 82 4.65 14.24 15.48
C GLY A 82 4.57 12.78 15.08
N ALA A 83 4.63 11.94 16.10
CA ALA A 83 4.66 10.48 16.00
C ALA A 83 3.28 9.81 16.15
N VAL A 84 2.18 10.58 16.01
CA VAL A 84 0.81 10.05 16.17
C VAL A 84 0.06 10.13 14.85
N GLN A 85 -0.54 9.00 14.47
CA GLN A 85 -1.44 8.94 13.33
C GLN A 85 -2.80 9.54 13.70
N THR A 86 -3.12 10.71 13.15
CA THR A 86 -4.33 11.47 13.51
C THR A 86 -5.44 11.37 12.47
N TYR A 87 -5.07 11.34 11.19
CA TYR A 87 -5.98 11.40 10.05
C TYR A 87 -5.78 10.20 9.13
N GLY A 88 -6.83 9.76 8.45
CA GLY A 88 -6.72 8.70 7.46
C GLY A 88 -7.92 8.70 6.55
N LEU A 89 -7.69 8.49 5.25
CA LEU A 89 -8.76 8.35 4.29
C LEU A 89 -9.38 6.96 4.49
N ASP A 90 -10.48 6.87 5.23
CA ASP A 90 -11.20 5.60 5.46
C ASP A 90 -12.64 5.77 4.98
N VAL A 91 -12.99 5.07 3.90
CA VAL A 91 -14.28 5.21 3.22
C VAL A 91 -14.91 3.84 3.04
N LEU A 92 -16.13 3.70 3.53
CA LEU A 92 -17.05 2.64 3.13
C LEU A 92 -18.04 3.22 2.11
N MET A 93 -18.17 2.59 0.96
CA MET A 93 -18.98 3.03 -0.16
C MET A 93 -19.86 1.89 -0.68
N GLY A 94 -21.17 2.12 -0.72
CA GLY A 94 -22.14 1.13 -1.22
C GLY A 94 -22.20 1.03 -2.76
N GLY A 95 -21.74 2.06 -3.48
CA GLY A 95 -21.69 2.09 -4.94
C GLY A 95 -20.28 1.88 -5.48
N SER A 96 -19.93 2.63 -6.54
CA SER A 96 -18.66 2.47 -7.28
C SER A 96 -17.78 3.71 -7.19
N LEU A 97 -16.47 3.50 -7.35
CA LEU A 97 -15.47 4.57 -7.32
C LEU A 97 -14.75 4.64 -8.67
N THR A 98 -14.87 5.76 -9.37
CA THR A 98 -14.20 6.01 -10.65
C THR A 98 -13.16 7.10 -10.48
N VAL A 99 -11.93 6.84 -10.90
CA VAL A 99 -10.85 7.82 -10.99
C VAL A 99 -10.49 7.95 -12.46
N GLU A 100 -10.97 9.01 -13.11
CA GLU A 100 -10.68 9.27 -14.53
C GLU A 100 -9.22 9.75 -14.71
N GLU A 101 -8.77 9.82 -15.97
CA GLU A 101 -7.48 10.40 -16.31
C GLU A 101 -7.34 11.81 -15.73
N GLY A 102 -6.24 12.06 -15.00
CA GLY A 102 -5.98 13.31 -14.28
C GLY A 102 -6.69 13.44 -12.94
N GLY A 103 -7.61 12.53 -12.60
CA GLY A 103 -8.21 12.39 -11.26
C GLY A 103 -7.26 11.69 -10.28
N ARG A 104 -7.38 12.01 -8.99
CA ARG A 104 -6.43 11.55 -7.97
C ARG A 104 -7.10 11.10 -6.67
N ILE A 105 -6.66 9.96 -6.15
CA ILE A 105 -6.74 9.62 -4.72
C ILE A 105 -5.32 9.67 -4.19
N ASP A 106 -4.97 10.69 -3.42
CA ASP A 106 -3.56 10.94 -3.10
C ASP A 106 -3.35 11.32 -1.63
N VAL A 107 -2.71 10.41 -0.90
CA VAL A 107 -2.27 10.58 0.49
C VAL A 107 -0.74 10.63 0.59
N SER A 108 -0.04 10.90 -0.51
CA SER A 108 1.41 11.04 -0.54
C SER A 108 1.89 12.18 0.36
N ALA A 109 3.02 11.97 1.04
CA ALA A 109 3.61 12.89 2.00
C ALA A 109 2.68 13.30 3.16
N ARG A 110 1.74 12.41 3.55
CA ARG A 110 0.80 12.63 4.67
C ARG A 110 0.97 11.64 5.83
N GLY A 111 2.06 10.89 5.83
CA GLY A 111 2.42 9.94 6.88
C GLY A 111 3.08 10.59 8.09
N PHE A 112 3.92 9.83 8.79
CA PHE A 112 4.72 10.37 9.88
C PHE A 112 5.68 11.44 9.36
N THR A 113 5.79 12.52 10.12
CA THR A 113 6.66 13.63 9.76
C THR A 113 8.14 13.28 9.93
N VAL A 114 8.99 14.15 9.39
CA VAL A 114 10.44 14.05 9.52
C VAL A 114 10.85 13.76 10.97
N ASN A 115 11.79 12.82 11.14
CA ASN A 115 12.32 12.31 12.42
C ASN A 115 11.34 11.50 13.29
N ASN A 116 10.15 11.17 12.78
CA ASN A 116 9.12 10.43 13.51
C ASN A 116 8.64 9.19 12.74
N GLY A 117 8.14 8.22 13.50
CA GLY A 117 7.56 6.98 13.01
C GLY A 117 8.23 5.75 13.64
N PRO A 118 7.53 4.61 13.75
CA PRO A 118 8.08 3.39 14.34
C PRO A 118 9.33 2.86 13.61
N GLY A 119 9.42 3.10 12.29
CA GLY A 119 10.54 2.71 11.45
C GLY A 119 11.69 3.72 11.42
N THR A 120 11.65 4.78 12.23
CA THR A 120 12.65 5.85 12.24
C THR A 120 13.62 5.69 13.41
N ALA A 121 14.91 5.51 13.11
CA ALA A 121 15.95 5.41 14.13
C ALA A 121 16.24 6.75 14.84
N THR A 122 17.08 6.74 15.88
CA THR A 122 17.52 7.96 16.59
C THR A 122 18.67 8.70 15.88
N SER A 123 19.39 8.00 15.01
CA SER A 123 20.45 8.52 14.13
C SER A 123 19.94 8.72 12.69
N ASN A 124 20.73 9.36 11.83
CA ASN A 124 20.34 9.59 10.44
C ASN A 124 19.94 8.28 9.75
N CYS A 125 18.73 8.23 9.19
CA CYS A 125 18.14 7.03 8.60
C CYS A 125 17.15 7.36 7.47
N GLY A 126 16.87 6.36 6.63
CA GLY A 126 15.65 6.33 5.84
C GLY A 126 14.50 5.82 6.71
N GLY A 127 13.26 6.19 6.39
CA GLY A 127 12.10 5.61 7.05
C GLY A 127 11.88 4.16 6.60
N SER A 128 11.54 3.26 7.52
CA SER A 128 11.03 1.91 7.21
C SER A 128 9.50 1.87 7.34
N TYR A 129 8.83 1.02 6.55
CA TYR A 129 7.44 0.64 6.81
C TYR A 129 7.12 -0.76 6.26
N GLY A 130 6.86 -0.86 4.95
CA GLY A 130 6.72 -2.12 4.23
C GLY A 130 8.06 -2.69 3.79
N GLY A 131 9.03 -1.81 3.53
CA GLY A 131 10.43 -2.16 3.31
C GLY A 131 11.37 -1.47 4.28
N LEU A 132 12.58 -2.02 4.42
CA LEU A 132 13.62 -1.42 5.25
C LEU A 132 14.20 -0.15 4.64
N GLY A 133 14.21 0.92 5.42
CA GLY A 133 15.04 2.09 5.16
C GLY A 133 16.50 1.83 5.55
N VAL A 134 17.44 2.43 4.84
CA VAL A 134 18.87 2.33 5.18
C VAL A 134 19.13 3.01 6.53
N ASN A 135 19.65 2.21 7.47
CA ASN A 135 19.79 2.53 8.90
C ASN A 135 18.46 2.82 9.61
N GLY A 136 17.32 2.46 9.01
CA GLY A 136 16.00 2.52 9.64
C GLY A 136 15.83 1.43 10.70
N LEU A 137 14.69 1.46 11.38
CA LEU A 137 14.27 0.38 12.28
C LEU A 137 13.44 -0.66 11.51
N ASP A 138 12.96 -1.67 12.21
CA ASP A 138 12.20 -2.79 11.64
C ASP A 138 10.92 -2.34 10.92
N CYS A 139 10.47 -3.18 9.99
CA CYS A 139 9.18 -2.99 9.31
C CYS A 139 8.01 -3.18 10.30
N TYR A 140 6.86 -2.57 10.03
CA TYR A 140 5.69 -2.66 10.93
C TYR A 140 4.37 -2.69 10.16
N GLY A 141 3.28 -3.07 10.85
CA GLY A 141 1.92 -3.09 10.32
C GLY A 141 1.60 -4.33 9.48
N SER A 142 0.28 -4.55 9.28
CA SER A 142 -0.21 -5.71 8.53
C SER A 142 0.05 -5.60 7.03
N ILE A 143 0.43 -6.72 6.40
CA ILE A 143 0.56 -6.88 4.95
C ILE A 143 -0.80 -6.91 4.27
N VAL A 144 -1.77 -7.62 4.85
CA VAL A 144 -3.10 -7.81 4.24
C VAL A 144 -4.12 -6.74 4.63
N ALA A 145 -3.90 -6.05 5.75
CA ALA A 145 -4.74 -4.95 6.21
C ALA A 145 -3.90 -3.74 6.66
N PRO A 146 -3.12 -3.12 5.75
CA PRO A 146 -2.24 -2.01 6.09
C PRO A 146 -3.06 -0.77 6.43
N ILE A 147 -2.94 -0.29 7.67
CA ILE A 147 -3.67 0.88 8.19
C ILE A 147 -2.75 1.91 8.85
N TYR A 148 -1.44 1.79 8.67
CA TYR A 148 -0.48 2.68 9.32
C TYR A 148 0.20 3.64 8.34
N TYR A 149 0.55 4.82 8.81
CA TYR A 149 1.43 5.74 8.09
C TYR A 149 2.79 5.11 7.80
N GLY A 150 3.40 5.51 6.69
CA GLY A 150 4.83 5.34 6.44
C GLY A 150 5.65 6.22 7.39
N SER A 151 6.79 5.72 7.85
CA SER A 151 7.70 6.48 8.71
C SER A 151 8.44 7.58 7.96
N GLY A 152 8.72 8.70 8.63
CA GLY A 152 9.58 9.75 8.10
C GLY A 152 11.06 9.33 8.14
N GLY A 153 11.87 9.88 7.25
CA GLY A 153 13.33 9.76 7.38
C GLY A 153 13.86 10.63 8.52
N ARG A 154 15.11 10.39 8.93
CA ARG A 154 15.82 11.22 9.92
C ARG A 154 17.10 11.81 9.35
N GLY A 155 17.26 13.11 9.52
CA GLY A 155 18.45 13.84 9.10
C GLY A 155 18.11 15.21 8.48
N ASN A 156 19.13 15.90 8.02
CA ASN A 156 18.95 17.17 7.31
C ASN A 156 18.27 16.92 5.96
N ASN A 157 17.25 17.70 5.63
CA ASN A 157 16.44 17.55 4.40
C ASN A 157 15.74 16.18 4.27
N ALA A 158 15.43 15.54 5.39
CA ALA A 158 14.66 14.31 5.40
C ALA A 158 13.20 14.51 4.96
N ALA A 159 12.55 13.42 4.57
CA ALA A 159 11.18 13.43 4.04
C ALA A 159 10.14 12.85 5.01
N ILE A 160 8.91 13.32 4.81
CA ILE A 160 7.69 12.78 5.40
C ILE A 160 7.36 11.46 4.70
N GLY A 161 6.86 10.47 5.46
CA GLY A 161 6.36 9.22 4.90
C GLY A 161 5.01 9.36 4.17
N GLY A 162 4.58 8.29 3.51
CA GLY A 162 3.25 8.23 2.88
C GLY A 162 2.11 8.10 3.90
N GLY A 163 0.94 8.66 3.57
CA GLY A 163 -0.27 8.57 4.40
C GLY A 163 -0.93 7.20 4.37
N VAL A 164 -2.18 7.15 4.83
CA VAL A 164 -2.98 5.91 4.88
C VAL A 164 -4.30 6.13 4.13
N MET A 165 -4.66 5.17 3.30
CA MET A 165 -6.01 5.05 2.76
C MET A 165 -6.56 3.63 2.94
N LYS A 166 -7.84 3.56 3.28
CA LYS A 166 -8.69 2.38 3.26
C LYS A 166 -9.94 2.70 2.44
N LEU A 167 -10.10 2.00 1.34
CA LEU A 167 -11.23 2.15 0.43
C LEU A 167 -11.99 0.82 0.43
N ASN A 168 -13.22 0.82 0.94
CA ASN A 168 -14.12 -0.32 0.87
C ASN A 168 -15.29 0.02 -0.04
N VAL A 169 -15.23 -0.45 -1.29
CA VAL A 169 -16.15 -0.10 -2.38
C VAL A 169 -16.96 -1.35 -2.74
N ALA A 170 -18.25 -1.37 -2.45
CA ALA A 170 -19.07 -2.55 -2.72
C ALA A 170 -19.17 -2.87 -4.22
N GLY A 171 -19.23 -1.84 -5.07
CA GLY A 171 -19.22 -1.96 -6.53
C GLY A 171 -17.80 -2.04 -7.12
N PHE A 172 -17.63 -1.53 -8.34
CA PHE A 172 -16.31 -1.52 -8.97
C PHE A 172 -15.46 -0.34 -8.50
N LEU A 173 -14.14 -0.54 -8.48
CA LEU A 173 -13.17 0.54 -8.49
C LEU A 173 -12.54 0.59 -9.89
N GLN A 174 -12.79 1.66 -10.65
CA GLN A 174 -12.13 1.90 -11.93
C GLN A 174 -11.10 3.00 -11.76
N ASN A 175 -9.83 2.70 -12.04
CA ASN A 175 -8.73 3.64 -11.92
C ASN A 175 -8.02 3.81 -13.27
N ASP A 176 -8.28 4.94 -13.92
CA ASP A 176 -7.55 5.44 -15.11
C ASP A 176 -6.67 6.66 -14.75
N GLY A 177 -6.74 7.15 -13.52
CA GLY A 177 -5.91 8.21 -12.95
C GLY A 177 -4.79 7.66 -12.06
N ALA A 178 -4.66 8.20 -10.84
CA ALA A 178 -3.67 7.72 -9.88
C ALA A 178 -4.20 7.58 -8.45
N ILE A 179 -3.81 6.49 -7.82
CA ILE A 179 -4.00 6.19 -6.39
C ILE A 179 -2.62 6.11 -5.75
N ALA A 180 -2.29 7.04 -4.85
CA ALA A 180 -0.92 7.20 -4.36
C ALA A 180 -0.83 7.42 -2.85
N ALA A 181 0.11 6.71 -2.21
CA ALA A 181 0.53 6.88 -0.83
C ALA A 181 2.06 6.99 -0.73
N ASN A 182 2.69 7.76 -1.62
CA ASN A 182 4.14 7.83 -1.69
C ASN A 182 4.75 8.65 -0.55
N ALA A 183 6.03 8.40 -0.24
CA ALA A 183 6.82 9.33 0.57
C ALA A 183 7.02 10.67 -0.16
N ALA A 184 7.31 11.72 0.62
CA ALA A 184 7.74 12.99 0.04
C ALA A 184 9.05 12.79 -0.75
N GLN A 185 9.13 13.37 -1.95
CA GLN A 185 10.28 13.20 -2.83
C GLN A 185 11.43 14.12 -2.40
N VAL A 186 12.51 13.53 -1.90
CA VAL A 186 13.77 14.19 -1.56
C VAL A 186 14.94 13.31 -1.99
N THR A 187 16.16 13.85 -1.94
CA THR A 187 17.35 13.15 -2.45
C THR A 187 18.15 12.41 -1.37
N GLN A 188 17.78 12.51 -0.09
CA GLN A 188 18.47 11.86 1.04
C GLN A 188 17.53 11.74 2.24
N HIS A 189 17.79 10.78 3.13
CA HIS A 189 16.97 10.52 4.33
C HIS A 189 15.47 10.44 3.98
N THR A 190 15.15 9.63 2.98
CA THR A 190 13.80 9.61 2.41
C THR A 190 12.83 8.92 3.35
N GLY A 191 11.56 9.32 3.31
CA GLY A 191 10.49 8.65 4.06
C GLY A 191 10.14 7.30 3.44
N ALA A 192 9.41 6.48 4.19
CA ALA A 192 8.82 5.26 3.66
C ALA A 192 7.51 5.56 2.90
N GLY A 193 7.16 4.70 1.94
CA GLY A 193 5.80 4.68 1.39
C GLY A 193 4.75 4.42 2.48
N GLY A 194 3.50 4.75 2.19
CA GLY A 194 2.36 4.63 3.12
C GLY A 194 1.55 3.35 2.94
N SER A 195 0.28 3.41 3.35
CA SER A 195 -0.67 2.29 3.21
C SER A 195 -1.71 2.58 2.13
N VAL A 196 -1.91 1.62 1.24
CA VAL A 196 -3.06 1.56 0.33
C VAL A 196 -3.81 0.27 0.63
N TYR A 197 -5.01 0.37 1.20
CA TYR A 197 -5.86 -0.78 1.47
C TYR A 197 -7.17 -0.67 0.69
N ILE A 198 -7.33 -1.52 -0.33
CA ILE A 198 -8.50 -1.53 -1.20
C ILE A 198 -9.25 -2.85 -1.02
N ILE A 199 -10.54 -2.74 -0.74
CA ILE A 199 -11.51 -3.83 -0.84
C ILE A 199 -12.52 -3.33 -1.87
N SER A 200 -12.64 -4.00 -3.00
CA SER A 200 -13.61 -3.62 -4.04
C SER A 200 -14.34 -4.82 -4.64
N GLY A 201 -15.52 -4.62 -5.20
CA GLY A 201 -16.20 -5.65 -5.99
C GLY A 201 -15.31 -6.16 -7.12
N SER A 202 -14.85 -5.23 -7.97
CA SER A 202 -13.83 -5.48 -9.00
C SER A 202 -12.84 -4.32 -9.07
N LEU A 203 -11.70 -4.52 -9.74
CA LEU A 203 -10.70 -3.49 -10.03
C LEU A 203 -10.47 -3.43 -11.55
N LEU A 204 -10.65 -2.25 -12.14
CA LEU A 204 -10.58 -2.02 -13.59
C LEU A 204 -9.72 -0.78 -13.91
N GLY A 205 -9.34 -0.64 -15.18
CA GLY A 205 -8.62 0.53 -15.70
C GLY A 205 -7.12 0.30 -15.89
N SER A 206 -6.40 1.37 -16.23
CA SER A 206 -4.96 1.33 -16.54
C SER A 206 -4.11 2.38 -15.80
N GLY A 207 -4.68 3.03 -14.79
CA GLY A 207 -4.00 4.01 -13.95
C GLY A 207 -2.91 3.41 -13.07
N VAL A 208 -2.31 4.21 -12.21
CA VAL A 208 -1.27 3.75 -11.28
C VAL A 208 -1.81 3.58 -9.87
N ILE A 209 -1.32 2.57 -9.15
CA ILE A 209 -1.51 2.38 -7.72
C ILE A 209 -0.14 2.27 -7.06
N GLU A 210 0.19 3.20 -6.17
CA GLU A 210 1.56 3.28 -5.66
C GLU A 210 1.70 3.66 -4.18
N ALA A 211 2.69 3.06 -3.53
CA ALA A 211 3.13 3.36 -2.18
C ALA A 211 4.68 3.36 -2.12
N ASN A 212 5.28 4.18 -2.98
CA ASN A 212 6.73 4.23 -3.22
C ASN A 212 7.46 5.16 -2.24
N SER A 213 8.76 4.92 -2.03
CA SER A 213 9.67 5.95 -1.50
C SER A 213 10.16 6.88 -2.63
N SER A 214 11.26 7.61 -2.43
CA SER A 214 11.80 8.53 -3.43
C SER A 214 12.55 7.83 -4.56
N VAL A 215 12.31 8.23 -5.81
CA VAL A 215 12.84 7.55 -7.01
C VAL A 215 14.21 8.06 -7.50
N ASN A 216 14.77 9.13 -6.90
CA ASN A 216 16.04 9.74 -7.33
C ASN A 216 16.93 10.10 -6.14
N VAL A 217 17.30 9.10 -5.33
CA VAL A 217 18.14 9.31 -4.14
C VAL A 217 19.60 9.42 -4.56
N THR A 218 20.15 10.63 -4.48
CA THR A 218 21.57 10.90 -4.78
C THR A 218 22.44 10.94 -3.53
N GLY A 219 21.83 11.21 -2.38
CA GLY A 219 22.49 11.26 -1.07
C GLY A 219 22.43 9.95 -0.30
N SER A 220 22.44 10.04 1.02
CA SER A 220 22.48 8.87 1.90
C SER A 220 21.11 8.48 2.44
N ASN A 221 21.02 7.24 2.91
CA ASN A 221 19.89 6.70 3.66
C ASN A 221 18.53 6.75 2.93
N PRO A 222 18.36 6.05 1.78
CA PRO A 222 17.04 5.84 1.19
C PRO A 222 16.12 5.08 2.17
N GLY A 223 14.86 5.49 2.24
CA GLY A 223 13.76 4.82 2.95
C GLY A 223 13.15 3.67 2.16
N GLY A 224 12.36 2.83 2.80
CA GLY A 224 11.74 1.65 2.17
C GLY A 224 10.38 1.92 1.53
N GLY A 225 9.85 0.93 0.81
CA GLY A 225 8.51 0.98 0.24
C GLY A 225 7.39 0.89 1.29
N GLY A 226 6.17 1.19 0.86
CA GLY A 226 4.96 1.11 1.67
C GLY A 226 4.28 -0.26 1.64
N ARG A 227 3.00 -0.31 1.97
CA ARG A 227 2.19 -1.54 1.91
C ARG A 227 0.94 -1.30 1.07
N ILE A 228 0.68 -2.19 0.13
CA ILE A 228 -0.52 -2.20 -0.70
C ILE A 228 -1.23 -3.53 -0.46
N SER A 229 -2.53 -3.49 -0.15
CA SER A 229 -3.39 -4.66 -0.12
C SER A 229 -4.62 -4.39 -0.98
N ILE A 230 -4.91 -5.29 -1.92
CA ILE A 230 -6.08 -5.23 -2.79
C ILE A 230 -6.81 -6.55 -2.70
N THR A 231 -8.09 -6.48 -2.32
CA THR A 231 -9.00 -7.61 -2.25
C THR A 231 -10.19 -7.36 -3.16
N LEU A 232 -10.47 -8.31 -4.05
CA LEU A 232 -11.70 -8.32 -4.83
C LEU A 232 -12.77 -9.18 -4.14
N THR A 233 -14.00 -8.69 -4.09
CA THR A 233 -15.11 -9.36 -3.39
C THR A 233 -16.09 -10.05 -4.33
N GLU A 234 -16.20 -9.63 -5.59
CA GLU A 234 -17.03 -10.33 -6.57
C GLU A 234 -16.39 -11.69 -6.94
N PRO A 235 -17.10 -12.84 -6.82
CA PRO A 235 -16.50 -14.17 -6.88
C PRO A 235 -15.63 -14.47 -8.11
N GLU A 236 -15.90 -13.85 -9.25
CA GLU A 236 -15.19 -14.10 -10.51
C GLU A 236 -14.22 -12.99 -10.91
N ALA A 237 -14.15 -11.88 -10.15
CA ALA A 237 -13.29 -10.76 -10.48
C ALA A 237 -11.81 -11.13 -10.31
N LYS A 238 -10.97 -10.69 -11.25
CA LYS A 238 -9.54 -10.98 -11.26
C LYS A 238 -8.72 -9.70 -11.18
N ILE A 239 -7.68 -9.71 -10.35
CA ILE A 239 -6.71 -8.62 -10.27
C ILE A 239 -6.04 -8.41 -11.65
N ALA A 240 -5.90 -9.48 -12.43
CA ALA A 240 -5.37 -9.44 -13.79
C ALA A 240 -6.22 -8.62 -14.79
N ASP A 241 -7.47 -8.29 -14.46
CA ASP A 241 -8.31 -7.42 -15.29
C ASP A 241 -7.92 -5.92 -15.17
N PHE A 242 -7.14 -5.57 -14.13
CA PHE A 242 -6.50 -4.27 -14.01
C PHE A 242 -5.21 -4.23 -14.84
N ALA A 243 -5.16 -3.36 -15.84
CA ALA A 243 -4.02 -3.23 -16.74
C ALA A 243 -2.96 -2.22 -16.24
N GLY A 244 -3.24 -1.54 -15.12
CA GLY A 244 -2.38 -0.55 -14.52
C GLY A 244 -1.21 -1.15 -13.73
N SER A 245 -0.28 -0.29 -13.30
CA SER A 245 0.84 -0.70 -12.46
C SER A 245 0.52 -0.61 -10.98
N ILE A 246 1.04 -1.56 -10.21
CA ILE A 246 0.94 -1.58 -8.75
C ILE A 246 2.37 -1.64 -8.21
N THR A 247 2.80 -0.60 -7.47
CA THR A 247 4.22 -0.46 -7.09
C THR A 247 4.41 -0.03 -5.64
N ALA A 248 5.35 -0.64 -4.95
CA ALA A 248 5.73 -0.31 -3.57
C ALA A 248 7.26 -0.27 -3.43
N PHE A 249 7.94 0.40 -4.35
CA PHE A 249 9.40 0.46 -4.41
C PHE A 249 10.02 1.22 -3.24
N GLY A 250 11.18 0.73 -2.82
CA GLY A 250 12.07 1.46 -1.90
C GLY A 250 12.76 2.65 -2.57
N GLY A 251 13.48 3.42 -1.76
CA GLY A 251 14.17 4.63 -2.19
C GLY A 251 15.28 4.27 -3.16
N GLN A 252 15.16 4.75 -4.40
CA GLN A 252 16.01 4.30 -5.50
C GLN A 252 17.30 5.10 -5.52
N LYS A 253 18.40 4.41 -5.22
CA LYS A 253 19.73 5.00 -5.23
C LYS A 253 20.50 4.52 -6.45
N ALA A 254 20.95 5.45 -7.30
CA ALA A 254 21.64 5.11 -8.55
C ALA A 254 22.96 4.35 -8.31
N ASN A 255 23.68 4.70 -7.24
CA ASN A 255 24.95 4.07 -6.85
C ASN A 255 24.94 3.71 -5.37
N GLY A 256 24.90 2.42 -5.05
CA GLY A 256 24.89 1.89 -3.68
C GLY A 256 23.57 1.24 -3.30
N VAL A 257 23.38 1.02 -2.00
CA VAL A 257 22.21 0.28 -1.48
C VAL A 257 20.97 1.17 -1.51
N SER A 258 19.93 0.70 -2.20
CA SER A 258 18.58 1.27 -2.20
C SER A 258 17.78 0.82 -0.96
N GLY A 259 16.70 1.52 -0.63
CA GLY A 259 15.75 1.04 0.38
C GLY A 259 15.06 -0.23 -0.09
N GLY A 260 14.62 -1.08 0.84
CA GLY A 260 13.91 -2.31 0.53
C GLY A 260 12.52 -2.05 -0.05
N ALA A 261 12.03 -3.02 -0.83
CA ALA A 261 10.66 -2.99 -1.34
C ALA A 261 9.64 -3.06 -0.21
N GLY A 262 8.50 -2.47 -0.48
CA GLY A 262 7.27 -2.68 0.27
C GLY A 262 6.63 -4.02 -0.02
N THR A 263 5.43 -4.22 0.50
CA THR A 263 4.63 -5.42 0.25
C THR A 263 3.40 -5.07 -0.60
N ILE A 264 3.08 -5.92 -1.57
CA ILE A 264 1.84 -5.84 -2.34
C ILE A 264 1.11 -7.17 -2.17
N TYR A 265 -0.04 -7.18 -1.48
CA TYR A 265 -0.90 -8.35 -1.33
C TYR A 265 -2.11 -8.22 -2.26
N LEU A 266 -2.34 -9.23 -3.10
CA LEU A 266 -3.39 -9.23 -4.10
C LEU A 266 -4.26 -10.47 -3.91
N ARG A 267 -5.57 -10.26 -3.82
CA ARG A 267 -6.55 -11.34 -3.69
C ARG A 267 -7.65 -11.19 -4.72
N ASP A 268 -7.79 -12.20 -5.56
CA ASP A 268 -8.87 -12.33 -6.51
C ASP A 268 -10.21 -12.61 -5.80
N GLY A 269 -11.28 -12.39 -6.55
CA GLY A 269 -12.62 -12.81 -6.19
C GLY A 269 -12.69 -14.30 -5.87
N GLY A 270 -13.49 -14.64 -4.85
CA GLY A 270 -13.77 -16.02 -4.45
C GLY A 270 -12.64 -16.73 -3.69
N GLN A 271 -11.46 -16.13 -3.57
CA GLN A 271 -10.37 -16.66 -2.74
C GLN A 271 -10.62 -16.43 -1.26
N ALA A 272 -10.21 -17.36 -0.39
CA ALA A 272 -10.19 -17.13 1.05
C ALA A 272 -9.15 -16.07 1.46
N GLU A 273 -9.25 -15.54 2.69
CA GLU A 273 -8.35 -14.47 3.17
C GLU A 273 -6.86 -14.85 3.12
N ASP A 274 -6.54 -16.15 3.18
CA ASP A 274 -5.20 -16.75 3.17
C ASP A 274 -4.73 -17.22 1.79
N GLU A 275 -5.50 -17.04 0.71
CA GLU A 275 -5.22 -17.62 -0.62
C GLU A 275 -4.65 -16.64 -1.66
N GLY A 276 -4.23 -15.44 -1.24
CA GLY A 276 -3.73 -14.39 -2.13
C GLY A 276 -2.30 -14.59 -2.63
N VAL A 277 -1.80 -13.57 -3.32
CA VAL A 277 -0.42 -13.45 -3.79
C VAL A 277 0.26 -12.28 -3.10
N LEU A 278 1.37 -12.54 -2.43
CA LEU A 278 2.28 -11.52 -1.90
C LEU A 278 3.39 -11.26 -2.91
N ILE A 279 3.58 -10.01 -3.30
CA ILE A 279 4.63 -9.56 -4.21
C ILE A 279 5.60 -8.65 -3.45
N VAL A 280 6.89 -8.94 -3.61
CA VAL A 280 8.01 -8.13 -3.14
C VAL A 280 8.87 -7.77 -4.36
N ASP A 281 8.57 -6.61 -4.93
CA ASP A 281 9.23 -6.10 -6.13
C ASP A 281 9.93 -4.78 -5.84
N ASN A 282 11.23 -4.73 -6.12
CA ASN A 282 12.04 -3.53 -6.00
C ASN A 282 12.68 -3.10 -7.32
N LYS A 283 12.07 -3.43 -8.47
CA LYS A 283 12.55 -3.00 -9.79
C LYS A 283 14.02 -3.42 -10.04
N ASP A 284 14.36 -4.65 -9.66
CA ASP A 284 15.70 -5.23 -9.75
C ASP A 284 16.82 -4.41 -9.06
N LEU A 285 16.48 -3.55 -8.09
CA LEU A 285 17.44 -2.73 -7.37
C LEU A 285 18.26 -3.55 -6.36
N VAL A 286 19.57 -3.29 -6.33
CA VAL A 286 20.42 -3.69 -5.21
C VAL A 286 19.97 -2.92 -3.97
N SER A 287 19.33 -3.62 -3.03
CA SER A 287 18.55 -2.98 -1.98
C SER A 287 18.62 -3.73 -0.65
N LEU A 288 18.11 -3.10 0.41
CA LEU A 288 17.77 -3.82 1.64
C LEU A 288 16.57 -4.75 1.42
N GLY A 289 16.31 -5.60 2.41
CA GLY A 289 15.18 -6.53 2.39
C GLY A 289 13.85 -5.89 2.77
N THR A 290 12.78 -6.56 2.36
CA THR A 290 11.47 -6.56 2.99
C THR A 290 11.49 -7.58 4.12
N GLU A 291 11.13 -7.17 5.34
CA GLU A 291 11.05 -8.10 6.47
C GLU A 291 9.67 -8.74 6.55
N LEU A 292 9.66 -10.06 6.71
CA LEU A 292 8.46 -10.86 6.81
C LEU A 292 8.47 -11.66 8.12
N ASP A 293 7.43 -11.43 8.91
CA ASP A 293 7.04 -12.25 10.05
C ASP A 293 5.50 -12.37 10.08
N LEU A 294 4.97 -13.36 10.80
CA LEU A 294 3.53 -13.66 10.89
C LEU A 294 2.76 -12.55 11.60
N SER A 295 3.39 -11.83 12.54
CA SER A 295 2.77 -10.69 13.19
C SER A 295 2.52 -9.54 12.20
N LEU A 296 3.42 -9.37 11.23
CA LEU A 296 3.30 -8.43 10.12
C LEU A 296 2.41 -8.98 9.01
N ALA A 297 2.34 -10.29 8.79
CA ALA A 297 1.41 -10.86 7.83
C ALA A 297 -0.03 -10.54 8.21
N GLY A 298 -0.39 -10.76 9.48
CA GLY A 298 -1.75 -10.59 9.99
C GLY A 298 -2.71 -11.73 9.60
N ILE A 299 -2.20 -12.73 8.87
CA ILE A 299 -2.87 -13.97 8.49
C ILE A 299 -1.84 -15.12 8.53
N ASP A 300 -2.35 -16.34 8.49
CA ASP A 300 -1.54 -17.50 8.12
C ASP A 300 -1.15 -17.41 6.64
N LEU A 301 0.11 -17.68 6.32
CA LEU A 301 0.64 -17.61 4.97
C LEU A 301 0.70 -18.97 4.27
N ASP A 302 0.28 -20.06 4.93
CA ASP A 302 0.26 -21.45 4.42
C ASP A 302 -0.32 -21.61 3.00
N LYS A 303 -1.29 -20.76 2.63
CA LYS A 303 -1.95 -20.78 1.32
C LYS A 303 -1.57 -19.61 0.40
N VAL A 304 -0.68 -18.73 0.85
CA VAL A 304 -0.22 -17.57 0.09
C VAL A 304 0.92 -17.95 -0.85
N LYS A 305 0.87 -17.44 -2.08
CA LYS A 305 1.98 -17.49 -3.03
C LYS A 305 2.84 -16.25 -2.87
N ILE A 306 4.16 -16.40 -2.78
CA ILE A 306 5.09 -15.27 -2.71
C ILE A 306 5.84 -15.13 -4.03
N LYS A 307 5.89 -13.93 -4.60
CA LYS A 307 6.71 -13.58 -5.76
C LYS A 307 7.73 -12.53 -5.36
N VAL A 308 9.00 -12.80 -5.61
CA VAL A 308 10.11 -11.93 -5.21
C VAL A 308 10.95 -11.57 -6.42
N THR A 309 11.04 -10.28 -6.70
CA THR A 309 12.02 -9.70 -7.65
C THR A 309 12.97 -8.71 -6.94
N GLY A 310 12.69 -8.37 -5.68
CA GLY A 310 13.59 -7.66 -4.77
C GLY A 310 14.26 -8.59 -3.74
N ASN A 311 14.42 -8.11 -2.51
CA ASN A 311 15.01 -8.88 -1.42
C ASN A 311 13.96 -9.15 -0.34
N LEU A 312 13.75 -10.41 0.03
CA LEU A 312 12.85 -10.84 1.10
C LEU A 312 13.66 -11.45 2.24
N LYS A 313 13.43 -11.00 3.47
CA LYS A 313 14.08 -11.52 4.68
C LYS A 313 13.05 -12.09 5.63
N LEU A 314 13.26 -13.34 6.04
CA LEU A 314 12.45 -14.00 7.06
C LEU A 314 12.99 -13.64 8.46
N LEU A 315 12.08 -13.34 9.39
CA LEU A 315 12.44 -13.10 10.80
C LEU A 315 12.07 -14.26 11.71
N GLU A 316 11.21 -15.17 11.24
CA GLU A 316 10.83 -16.39 11.93
C GLU A 316 10.52 -17.52 10.95
N ASP A 317 10.34 -18.72 11.48
CA ASP A 317 9.93 -19.88 10.68
C ASP A 317 8.60 -19.58 9.97
N LEU A 318 8.54 -19.88 8.68
CA LEU A 318 7.43 -19.50 7.83
C LEU A 318 6.97 -20.68 6.98
N ALA A 319 5.66 -20.85 6.87
CA ALA A 319 5.04 -21.76 5.93
C ALA A 319 4.25 -20.97 4.87
N VAL A 320 4.39 -21.40 3.62
CA VAL A 320 3.78 -20.75 2.44
C VAL A 320 3.25 -21.79 1.46
N HIS A 321 2.32 -21.39 0.60
CA HIS A 321 1.89 -22.28 -0.48
C HIS A 321 3.02 -22.50 -1.48
N ASP A 322 3.57 -21.40 -1.98
CA ASP A 322 4.65 -21.40 -2.96
C ASP A 322 5.47 -20.12 -2.82
N ILE A 323 6.72 -20.14 -3.25
CA ILE A 323 7.58 -18.97 -3.33
C ILE A 323 8.36 -19.01 -4.65
N LEU A 324 8.36 -17.91 -5.39
CA LEU A 324 9.02 -17.78 -6.68
C LEU A 324 10.00 -16.60 -6.63
N LEU A 325 11.26 -16.85 -7.00
CA LEU A 325 12.25 -15.81 -7.25
C LEU A 325 12.24 -15.50 -8.74
N GLU A 326 11.60 -14.40 -9.14
CA GLU A 326 11.28 -14.08 -10.54
C GLU A 326 12.30 -13.11 -11.18
N SER A 327 13.44 -12.87 -10.52
CA SER A 327 14.54 -12.03 -11.01
C SER A 327 15.90 -12.63 -10.66
N PRO A 328 16.93 -12.47 -11.51
CA PRO A 328 18.30 -12.87 -11.17
C PRO A 328 18.88 -12.10 -9.98
N ASN A 329 18.30 -10.93 -9.65
CA ASN A 329 18.71 -10.14 -8.49
C ASN A 329 17.83 -10.39 -7.26
N ALA A 330 16.85 -11.29 -7.37
CA ALA A 330 15.99 -11.61 -6.24
C ALA A 330 16.78 -12.38 -5.18
N ILE A 331 16.70 -11.93 -3.93
CA ILE A 331 17.33 -12.60 -2.79
C ILE A 331 16.28 -13.03 -1.79
N LEU A 332 16.33 -14.30 -1.40
CA LEU A 332 15.69 -14.83 -0.21
C LEU A 332 16.74 -14.95 0.91
N ASP A 333 16.63 -14.08 1.89
CA ASP A 333 17.39 -14.15 3.14
C ASP A 333 16.59 -14.95 4.17
N LEU A 334 17.03 -16.18 4.45
CA LEU A 334 16.34 -17.04 5.41
C LEU A 334 16.52 -16.57 6.86
N GLY A 335 17.44 -15.65 7.17
CA GLY A 335 17.63 -15.18 8.54
C GLY A 335 17.94 -16.30 9.55
N LEU A 336 18.52 -17.42 9.11
CA LEU A 336 18.71 -18.65 9.90
C LEU A 336 17.41 -19.37 10.32
N THR A 337 16.29 -19.08 9.68
CA THR A 337 14.96 -19.65 9.93
C THR A 337 14.62 -20.80 8.96
N SER A 338 13.52 -21.50 9.22
CA SER A 338 13.00 -22.57 8.39
C SER A 338 11.86 -22.09 7.51
N LEU A 339 11.92 -22.41 6.22
CA LEU A 339 10.86 -22.17 5.24
C LEU A 339 10.21 -23.49 4.82
N TYR A 340 8.89 -23.58 4.97
CA TYR A 340 8.08 -24.73 4.56
C TYR A 340 7.26 -24.34 3.33
N ILE A 341 7.35 -25.13 2.26
CA ILE A 341 6.71 -24.79 0.99
C ILE A 341 5.72 -25.88 0.60
N GLY A 342 4.46 -25.50 0.40
CA GLY A 342 3.33 -26.41 0.12
C GLY A 342 3.33 -27.06 -1.26
N THR A 343 4.19 -26.62 -2.18
CA THR A 343 4.30 -27.12 -3.56
C THR A 343 5.42 -28.16 -3.73
N ALA A 344 5.46 -28.78 -4.91
CA ALA A 344 6.59 -29.59 -5.32
C ALA A 344 7.85 -28.72 -5.53
N GLU A 345 9.01 -29.29 -5.24
CA GLU A 345 10.30 -28.60 -5.36
C GLU A 345 10.54 -28.04 -6.77
N HIS A 346 10.94 -26.77 -6.81
CA HIS A 346 11.47 -26.09 -7.99
C HIS A 346 12.78 -25.36 -7.60
N PRO A 347 13.71 -25.17 -8.56
CA PRO A 347 15.04 -24.69 -8.24
C PRO A 347 15.05 -23.19 -7.94
N PHE A 348 15.85 -22.80 -6.96
CA PHE A 348 16.32 -21.41 -6.82
C PHE A 348 17.62 -21.22 -7.61
N GLU A 349 17.79 -20.03 -8.19
CA GLU A 349 19.04 -19.67 -8.87
C GLU A 349 20.23 -19.72 -7.88
N PRO A 350 21.46 -20.05 -8.34
CA PRO A 350 22.63 -20.00 -7.48
C PRO A 350 22.78 -18.65 -6.78
N GLU A 351 23.15 -18.66 -5.50
CA GLU A 351 23.36 -17.45 -4.68
C GLU A 351 22.11 -16.61 -4.39
N SER A 352 20.94 -16.98 -4.91
CA SER A 352 19.66 -16.29 -4.62
C SER A 352 19.10 -16.56 -3.23
N VAL A 353 19.67 -17.52 -2.49
CA VAL A 353 19.32 -17.81 -1.10
C VAL A 353 20.55 -17.62 -0.20
N ILE A 354 20.38 -16.82 0.85
CA ILE A 354 21.45 -16.45 1.78
C ILE A 354 21.04 -16.70 3.24
N ASN A 355 22.01 -16.61 4.16
CA ASN A 355 21.84 -16.81 5.61
C ASN A 355 21.04 -18.08 5.93
N TRP A 356 21.51 -19.20 5.40
CA TRP A 356 20.82 -20.47 5.41
C TRP A 356 20.34 -20.91 6.79
N GLY A 357 19.04 -21.19 6.89
CA GLY A 357 18.46 -22.11 7.87
C GLY A 357 18.08 -23.42 7.18
N SER A 358 16.78 -23.70 7.01
CA SER A 358 16.32 -24.89 6.29
C SER A 358 15.18 -24.57 5.30
N ILE A 359 15.12 -25.29 4.18
CA ILE A 359 13.98 -25.24 3.25
C ILE A 359 13.41 -26.66 3.15
N THR A 360 12.13 -26.79 3.49
CA THR A 360 11.39 -28.06 3.43
C THR A 360 10.24 -27.92 2.47
N TRP A 361 10.38 -28.54 1.30
CA TRP A 361 9.28 -28.70 0.35
C TRP A 361 8.31 -29.78 0.83
N TRP A 362 7.04 -29.61 0.45
CA TRP A 362 6.01 -30.59 0.71
C TRP A 362 6.41 -31.95 0.13
N LYS A 363 6.37 -32.97 0.99
CA LYS A 363 6.58 -34.36 0.59
C LYS A 363 5.23 -35.07 0.63
N PRO A 364 4.67 -35.49 -0.52
CA PRO A 364 3.47 -36.33 -0.49
C PRO A 364 3.74 -37.58 0.34
N PRO A 365 2.76 -38.04 1.15
CA PRO A 365 2.87 -39.31 1.85
C PRO A 365 3.21 -40.45 0.87
N GLN A 366 4.11 -41.34 1.27
CA GLN A 366 4.49 -42.49 0.46
C GLN A 366 3.24 -43.33 0.12
N GLY A 367 2.96 -43.53 -1.18
CA GLY A 367 1.77 -44.23 -1.65
C GLY A 367 0.59 -43.34 -2.07
N SER A 368 0.75 -42.02 -2.08
CA SER A 368 -0.25 -41.08 -2.63
C SER A 368 -0.47 -41.31 -4.14
N VAL A 369 -1.73 -41.39 -4.56
CA VAL A 369 -2.11 -41.55 -5.98
C VAL A 369 -2.57 -40.21 -6.53
N PHE A 370 -1.87 -39.70 -7.53
CA PHE A 370 -2.24 -38.46 -8.22
C PHE A 370 -3.18 -38.78 -9.39
N ARG A 371 -4.34 -38.12 -9.41
CA ARG A 371 -5.25 -38.17 -10.56
C ARG A 371 -4.90 -37.03 -11.51
N VAL A 372 -4.18 -37.35 -12.58
CA VAL A 372 -3.97 -36.41 -13.69
C VAL A 372 -5.33 -36.18 -14.35
N ARG A 373 -5.75 -34.91 -14.47
CA ARG A 373 -6.90 -34.50 -15.28
C ARG A 373 -6.43 -33.81 -16.54
#